data_AF-A0A2N2XZ70-F1
#
_entry.id   AF-A0A2N2XZ70-F1
#
_cell.length_a   1.000
_cell.length_b   1.000
_cell.length_c   1.000
_cell.angle_alpha   90.00
_cell.angle_beta   90.00
_cell.angle_gamma   90.00
#
_symmetry.space_group_name_H-M   'P 1'
#
loop_
_entity.id
_entity.type
_entity.pdbx_description
1 polymer ?
#
loop_
_entity_poly.entity_id
_entity_poly.type
_entity_poly.pdbx_seq_one_letter_code
_entity_poly.pdbx_strand_id
1 'polypeptide(L)'
;MFTLGVLAFEHSTEKTFRIESMERKLNTYADISFLTLSKTNKSIQETLDSLTLLFPNNIRLTLIDIRGNVLYDNAIQDFAKMDNHLDRPELAKARKNNQGSHIRKSNSTKQEYIYYAKRLEDKFIRVALPYNNEVKSSLASDHLFLYFVIGLFVLFL
;
A
#
# COMPACT_ATOMS: atom_id res chain seq x y z
N MET A 1 8.16 19.17 29.03
CA MET A 1 8.47 17.72 28.98
C MET A 1 7.24 16.87 28.73
N PHE A 2 6.17 17.01 29.52
CA PHE A 2 4.91 16.27 29.31
C PHE A 2 4.28 16.50 27.92
N THR A 3 4.15 17.76 27.50
CA THR A 3 3.60 18.13 26.18
C THR A 3 4.38 17.55 25.01
N LEU A 4 5.71 17.67 25.00
CA LEU A 4 6.56 17.07 23.97
C LEU A 4 6.38 15.54 23.88
N GLY A 5 6.18 14.87 25.02
CA GLY A 5 5.87 13.44 25.05
C GLY A 5 4.50 13.11 24.44
N VAL A 6 3.45 13.88 24.78
CA VAL A 6 2.11 13.73 24.20
C VAL A 6 2.14 13.97 22.69
N LEU A 7 2.83 15.02 22.22
CA LEU A 7 2.99 15.33 20.79
C LEU A 7 3.67 14.20 20.02
N ALA A 8 4.74 13.62 20.57
CA ALA A 8 5.43 12.50 19.95
C ALA A 8 4.53 11.24 19.87
N PHE A 9 3.77 10.97 20.94
CA PHE A 9 2.84 9.85 20.99
C PHE A 9 1.67 10.01 19.99
N GLU A 10 1.07 11.20 19.94
CA GLU A 10 0.03 11.57 18.97
C GLU A 10 0.51 11.35 17.54
N HIS A 11 1.67 11.92 17.21
CA HIS A 11 2.24 11.82 15.88
C HIS A 11 2.51 10.37 15.46
N SER A 12 3.02 9.54 16.39
CA SER A 12 3.24 8.11 16.16
C SER A 12 1.93 7.35 15.92
N THR A 13 0.89 7.68 16.69
CA THR A 13 -0.44 7.06 16.58
C THR A 13 -1.10 7.42 15.26
N GLU A 14 -1.09 8.70 14.89
CA GLU A 14 -1.64 9.18 13.63
C GLU A 14 -0.96 8.52 12.43
N LYS A 15 0.38 8.45 12.44
CA LYS A 15 1.14 7.76 11.39
C LYS A 15 0.72 6.30 11.25
N THR A 16 0.53 5.60 12.36
CA THR A 16 0.11 4.19 12.38
C THR A 16 -1.29 4.05 11.76
N PHE A 17 -2.25 4.85 12.21
CA PHE A 17 -3.61 4.85 11.68
C PHE A 17 -3.66 5.15 10.17
N ARG A 18 -2.84 6.10 9.70
CA ARG A 18 -2.74 6.43 8.27
C ARG A 18 -2.21 5.24 7.46
N ILE A 19 -1.17 4.56 7.93
CA ILE A 19 -0.61 3.37 7.28
C ILE A 19 -1.67 2.27 7.21
N GLU A 20 -2.35 1.97 8.31
CA GLU A 20 -3.41 0.96 8.32
C GLU A 20 -4.57 1.30 7.38
N SER A 21 -4.97 2.58 7.32
CA SER A 21 -6.00 3.05 6.39
C SER A 21 -5.59 2.86 4.93
N MET A 22 -4.32 3.14 4.60
CA MET A 22 -3.77 2.88 3.27
C MET A 22 -3.73 1.38 2.96
N GLU A 23 -3.31 0.54 3.91
CA GLU A 23 -3.32 -0.92 3.76
C GLU A 23 -4.72 -1.46 3.51
N ARG A 24 -5.74 -0.97 4.23
CA ARG A 24 -7.14 -1.34 3.99
C ARG A 24 -7.59 -0.98 2.57
N LYS A 25 -7.26 0.22 2.08
CA LYS A 25 -7.56 0.64 0.69
C LYS A 25 -6.87 -0.27 -0.33
N LEU A 26 -5.58 -0.57 -0.13
CA LEU A 26 -4.82 -1.47 -1.00
C LEU A 26 -5.36 -2.90 -0.98
N ASN A 27 -5.81 -3.39 0.18
CA ASN A 27 -6.49 -4.67 0.28
C ASN A 27 -7.77 -4.70 -0.57
N THR A 28 -8.59 -3.65 -0.52
CA THR A 28 -9.79 -3.56 -1.36
C THR A 28 -9.46 -3.65 -2.85
N TYR A 29 -8.41 -2.96 -3.31
CA TYR A 29 -7.97 -3.06 -4.71
C TYR A 29 -7.44 -4.46 -5.05
N ALA A 30 -6.73 -5.12 -4.13
CA ALA A 30 -6.28 -6.49 -4.30
C ALA A 30 -7.48 -7.46 -4.42
N ASP A 31 -8.50 -7.29 -3.58
CA ASP A 31 -9.73 -8.09 -3.59
C ASP A 31 -10.52 -7.90 -4.87
N ILE A 32 -10.71 -6.66 -5.32
CA ILE A 32 -11.37 -6.38 -6.61
C ILE A 32 -10.58 -7.03 -7.74
N SER A 33 -9.25 -6.88 -7.76
CA SER A 33 -8.39 -7.47 -8.79
C SER A 33 -8.53 -8.99 -8.85
N PHE A 34 -8.56 -9.65 -7.70
CA PHE A 34 -8.77 -11.09 -7.62
C PHE A 34 -10.16 -11.49 -8.14
N LEU A 35 -11.21 -10.85 -7.63
CA LEU A 35 -12.58 -11.18 -7.99
C LEU A 35 -12.84 -10.99 -9.49
N THR A 36 -12.25 -9.97 -10.10
CA THR A 36 -12.33 -9.74 -11.55
C THR A 36 -11.56 -10.80 -12.34
N LEU A 37 -10.33 -11.15 -11.91
CA LEU A 37 -9.55 -12.21 -12.56
C LEU A 37 -10.22 -13.59 -12.48
N SER A 38 -10.88 -13.91 -11.37
CA SER A 38 -11.56 -15.20 -11.19
C SER A 38 -12.86 -15.33 -12.00
N LYS A 39 -13.40 -14.21 -12.51
CA LYS A 39 -14.68 -14.18 -13.26
C LYS A 39 -14.52 -13.86 -14.75
N THR A 40 -13.33 -13.48 -15.19
CA THR A 40 -13.09 -13.06 -16.58
C THR A 40 -12.82 -14.26 -17.48
N ASN A 41 -13.32 -14.19 -18.72
CA ASN A 41 -12.92 -15.09 -19.81
C ASN A 41 -11.88 -14.45 -20.74
N LYS A 42 -11.48 -13.19 -20.48
CA LYS A 42 -10.48 -12.46 -21.26
C LYS A 42 -9.07 -12.80 -20.80
N SER A 43 -8.07 -12.35 -21.55
CA SER A 43 -6.68 -12.45 -21.13
C SER A 43 -6.45 -11.69 -19.80
N ILE A 44 -5.50 -12.19 -18.99
CA ILE A 44 -5.11 -11.57 -17.71
C ILE A 44 -4.70 -10.11 -17.92
N GLN A 45 -3.89 -9.87 -18.96
CA GLN A 45 -3.36 -8.55 -19.26
C GLN A 45 -4.48 -7.56 -19.60
N GLU A 46 -5.38 -7.89 -20.55
CA GLU A 46 -6.50 -7.01 -20.90
C GLU A 46 -7.40 -6.70 -19.70
N THR A 47 -7.65 -7.71 -18.86
CA THR A 47 -8.49 -7.58 -17.68
C THR A 47 -7.88 -6.63 -16.66
N LEU A 48 -6.59 -6.81 -16.36
CA LEU A 48 -5.90 -5.99 -15.37
C LEU A 48 -5.63 -4.58 -15.89
N ASP A 49 -5.28 -4.41 -17.17
CA ASP A 49 -5.12 -3.09 -17.79
C ASP A 49 -6.42 -2.30 -17.69
N SER A 50 -7.54 -2.90 -18.08
CA SER A 50 -8.87 -2.27 -17.97
C SER A 50 -9.24 -1.93 -16.53
N LEU A 51 -8.91 -2.82 -15.58
CA LEU A 51 -9.22 -2.61 -14.17
C LEU A 51 -8.41 -1.47 -13.57
N THR A 52 -7.14 -1.34 -13.94
CA THR A 52 -6.27 -0.27 -13.41
C THR A 52 -6.74 1.12 -13.79
N LEU A 53 -7.52 1.28 -14.87
CA LEU A 53 -8.17 2.54 -15.25
C LEU A 53 -9.26 2.99 -14.27
N LEU A 54 -9.81 2.07 -13.45
CA LEU A 54 -10.84 2.35 -12.44
C LEU A 54 -10.24 2.65 -11.06
N PHE A 55 -8.94 2.46 -10.90
CA PHE A 55 -8.21 2.69 -9.65
C PHE A 55 -7.57 4.09 -9.64
N PRO A 56 -7.07 4.57 -8.49
CA PRO A 56 -6.39 5.85 -8.42
C PRO A 56 -5.24 5.95 -9.42
N ASN A 57 -5.13 7.12 -10.06
CA ASN A 57 -3.98 7.48 -10.89
C ASN A 57 -2.71 7.29 -10.07
N ASN A 58 -1.74 6.49 -10.54
CA ASN A 58 -0.48 6.07 -9.88
C ASN A 58 -0.48 4.72 -9.15
N ILE A 59 -1.60 4.00 -9.10
CA ILE A 59 -1.61 2.66 -8.54
C ILE A 59 -0.71 1.74 -9.37
N ARG A 60 0.11 0.95 -8.69
CA ARG A 60 0.89 -0.11 -9.30
C ARG A 60 0.29 -1.45 -8.93
N LEU A 61 -0.19 -2.18 -9.93
CA LEU A 61 -0.73 -3.51 -9.81
C LEU A 61 0.26 -4.51 -10.41
N THR A 62 0.60 -5.54 -9.64
CA THR A 62 1.51 -6.60 -10.07
C THR A 62 0.89 -7.95 -9.73
N LEU A 63 0.88 -8.88 -10.69
CA LEU A 63 0.54 -10.29 -10.47
C LEU A 63 1.84 -11.10 -10.39
N ILE A 64 1.95 -11.96 -9.39
CA ILE A 64 3.20 -12.68 -9.08
C ILE A 64 2.85 -14.15 -8.79
N ASP A 65 3.64 -15.10 -9.30
CA ASP A 65 3.46 -16.53 -9.00
C ASP A 65 4.01 -16.92 -7.60
N ILE A 66 3.74 -18.15 -7.13
CA ILE A 66 4.31 -18.66 -5.86
C ILE A 66 5.84 -18.66 -5.80
N ARG A 67 6.52 -18.67 -6.95
CA ARG A 67 7.99 -18.68 -7.04
C ARG A 67 8.57 -17.27 -7.02
N GLY A 68 7.73 -16.24 -7.03
CA GLY A 68 8.13 -14.84 -7.04
C GLY A 68 8.33 -14.25 -8.44
N ASN A 69 8.02 -14.96 -9.52
CA ASN A 69 8.11 -14.43 -10.87
C ASN A 69 6.96 -13.47 -11.15
N VAL A 70 7.25 -12.37 -11.83
CA VAL A 70 6.24 -11.38 -12.20
C VAL A 70 5.51 -11.85 -13.46
N LEU A 71 4.20 -12.06 -13.34
CA LEU A 71 3.32 -12.47 -14.44
C LEU A 71 2.67 -11.27 -15.15
N TYR A 72 2.60 -10.13 -14.46
CA TYR A 72 2.04 -8.88 -14.96
C TYR A 72 2.50 -7.71 -14.08
N ASP A 73 2.78 -6.55 -14.68
CA ASP A 73 2.97 -5.28 -13.98
C ASP A 73 2.46 -4.13 -14.86
N ASN A 74 1.59 -3.27 -14.32
CA ASN A 74 1.03 -2.15 -15.09
C ASN A 74 1.98 -0.95 -15.23
N ALA A 75 3.10 -0.92 -14.49
CA ALA A 75 4.04 0.18 -14.53
C ALA A 75 5.31 -0.13 -15.35
N ILE A 76 5.64 -1.40 -15.56
CA ILE A 76 6.84 -1.85 -16.27
C ILE A 76 6.43 -2.81 -17.38
N GLN A 77 6.59 -2.41 -18.64
CA GLN A 77 6.16 -3.21 -19.80
C GLN A 77 6.98 -4.51 -19.97
N ASP A 78 8.29 -4.45 -19.72
CA ASP A 78 9.20 -5.61 -19.81
C ASP A 78 9.29 -6.34 -18.45
N PHE A 79 8.14 -6.60 -17.83
CA PHE A 79 8.07 -7.21 -16.50
C PHE A 79 8.67 -8.63 -16.45
N ALA A 80 8.76 -9.30 -17.60
CA ALA A 80 9.39 -10.61 -17.72
C ALA A 80 10.90 -10.60 -17.39
N LYS A 81 11.56 -9.44 -17.49
CA LYS A 81 12.99 -9.28 -17.12
C LYS A 81 13.20 -8.76 -15.70
N MET A 82 12.12 -8.55 -14.94
CA MET A 82 12.25 -8.08 -13.57
C MET A 82 12.86 -9.14 -12.66
N ASP A 83 13.59 -8.68 -11.65
CA ASP A 83 14.08 -9.54 -10.56
C ASP A 83 12.93 -10.34 -9.95
N ASN A 84 13.25 -11.54 -9.51
CA ASN A 84 12.33 -12.33 -8.72
C ASN A 84 11.95 -11.58 -7.42
N HIS A 85 10.67 -11.67 -7.04
CA HIS A 85 10.10 -10.95 -5.92
C HIS A 85 9.94 -11.79 -4.64
N LEU A 86 10.37 -13.04 -4.60
CA LEU A 86 10.12 -13.94 -3.47
C LEU A 86 10.66 -13.39 -2.14
N ASP A 87 11.78 -12.68 -2.19
CA ASP A 87 12.44 -12.10 -1.01
C ASP A 87 11.90 -10.71 -0.62
N ARG A 88 10.90 -10.18 -1.33
CA ARG A 88 10.33 -8.89 -0.94
C ARG A 88 9.61 -9.03 0.41
N PRO A 89 9.83 -8.11 1.38
CA PRO A 89 9.27 -8.23 2.73
C PRO A 89 7.73 -8.35 2.74
N GLU A 90 7.05 -7.63 1.85
CA GLU A 90 5.59 -7.69 1.70
C GLU A 90 5.11 -9.10 1.31
N LEU A 91 5.83 -9.79 0.42
CA LEU A 91 5.49 -11.14 -0.05
C LEU A 91 5.88 -12.20 0.98
N ALA A 92 7.01 -12.04 1.67
CA ALA A 92 7.41 -12.92 2.75
C ALA A 92 6.38 -12.94 3.90
N LYS A 93 5.80 -11.77 4.24
CA LYS A 93 4.69 -11.65 5.18
C LYS A 93 3.41 -12.28 4.62
N ALA A 94 3.04 -11.97 3.37
CA ALA A 94 1.85 -12.53 2.72
C ALA A 94 1.88 -14.05 2.60
N ARG A 95 3.06 -14.65 2.44
CA ARG A 95 3.23 -16.10 2.42
C ARG A 95 2.83 -16.76 3.74
N LYS A 96 3.14 -16.10 4.86
CA LYS A 96 2.86 -16.60 6.23
C LYS A 96 1.44 -16.28 6.70
N ASN A 97 0.97 -15.07 6.41
CA ASN A 97 -0.24 -14.51 7.02
C ASN A 97 -1.39 -14.28 6.01
N ASN A 98 -1.27 -14.80 4.78
CA ASN A 98 -2.12 -14.50 3.61
C ASN A 98 -2.11 -13.04 3.13
N GLN A 99 -1.57 -12.12 3.91
CA GLN A 99 -1.38 -10.72 3.53
C GLN A 99 -0.11 -10.15 4.16
N GLY A 100 0.43 -9.09 3.56
CA GLY A 100 1.62 -8.45 4.06
C GLY A 100 1.87 -7.10 3.42
N SER A 101 2.48 -6.19 4.18
CA SER A 101 2.80 -4.85 3.72
C SER A 101 4.23 -4.44 4.07
N HIS A 102 4.78 -3.54 3.28
CA HIS A 102 6.06 -2.90 3.55
C HIS A 102 6.18 -1.56 2.83
N ILE A 103 6.68 -0.54 3.54
CA ILE A 103 7.05 0.74 2.92
C ILE A 103 8.52 0.66 2.54
N ARG A 104 8.85 0.87 1.26
CA ARG A 104 10.23 0.88 0.79
C ARG A 104 10.38 1.66 -0.51
N LYS A 105 11.62 2.01 -0.82
CA LYS A 105 12.00 2.55 -2.13
C LYS A 105 11.93 1.46 -3.20
N SER A 106 11.32 1.78 -4.34
CA SER A 106 11.22 0.95 -5.52
C SER A 106 12.58 0.84 -6.22
N ASN A 107 13.00 -0.38 -6.57
CA ASN A 107 14.26 -0.58 -7.31
C ASN A 107 14.17 -0.03 -8.74
N SER A 108 13.01 -0.21 -9.40
CA SER A 108 12.78 0.14 -10.80
C SER A 108 12.46 1.63 -10.98
N THR A 109 11.58 2.18 -10.11
CA THR A 109 11.09 3.57 -10.26
C THR A 109 11.78 4.56 -9.34
N LYS A 110 12.63 4.09 -8.41
CA LYS A 110 13.37 4.90 -7.42
C LYS A 110 12.50 5.77 -6.49
N GLN A 111 11.19 5.57 -6.48
CA GLN A 111 10.24 6.27 -5.61
C GLN A 111 9.85 5.42 -4.40
N GLU A 112 9.47 6.07 -3.29
CA GLU A 112 8.98 5.38 -2.10
C GLU A 112 7.51 4.97 -2.29
N TYR A 113 7.20 3.72 -2.00
CA TYR A 113 5.86 3.16 -2.09
C TYR A 113 5.50 2.47 -0.78
N ILE A 114 4.20 2.48 -0.48
CA ILE A 114 3.61 1.43 0.33
C ILE A 114 3.26 0.26 -0.58
N TYR A 115 3.85 -0.91 -0.31
CA TYR A 115 3.49 -2.15 -0.99
C TYR A 115 2.58 -2.96 -0.10
N TYR A 116 1.50 -3.48 -0.67
CA TYR A 116 0.61 -4.45 -0.05
C TYR A 116 0.53 -5.68 -0.95
N ALA A 117 0.72 -6.86 -0.39
CA ALA A 117 0.63 -8.13 -1.09
C ALA A 117 -0.43 -9.00 -0.42
N LYS A 118 -1.30 -9.59 -1.23
CA LYS A 118 -2.31 -10.56 -0.83
C LYS A 118 -2.03 -11.88 -1.53
N ARG A 119 -1.98 -12.96 -0.76
CA ARG A 119 -1.82 -14.32 -1.28
C ARG A 119 -3.19 -14.88 -1.66
N LEU A 120 -3.23 -15.52 -2.82
CA LEU A 120 -4.43 -16.11 -3.41
C LEU A 120 -4.02 -17.47 -3.96
N GLU A 121 -4.27 -18.52 -3.20
CA GLU A 121 -3.89 -19.91 -3.55
C GLU A 121 -2.41 -20.03 -3.99
N ASP A 122 -2.20 -20.05 -5.31
CA ASP A 122 -0.93 -20.24 -6.03
C ASP A 122 -0.29 -18.92 -6.56
N LYS A 123 -0.87 -17.76 -6.24
CA LYS A 123 -0.41 -16.45 -6.73
C LYS A 123 -0.44 -15.40 -5.63
N PHE A 124 0.15 -14.26 -5.94
CA PHE A 124 0.05 -13.04 -5.16
C PHE A 124 -0.45 -11.91 -6.05
N ILE A 125 -1.41 -11.15 -5.53
CA ILE A 125 -1.73 -9.82 -6.05
C ILE A 125 -1.00 -8.82 -5.16
N ARG A 126 -0.14 -8.02 -5.78
CA ARG A 126 0.56 -6.93 -5.12
C ARG A 126 0.04 -5.61 -5.67
N VAL A 127 -0.36 -4.73 -4.76
CA VAL A 127 -0.83 -3.38 -5.05
C VAL A 127 0.05 -2.39 -4.32
N ALA A 128 0.43 -1.31 -4.99
CA ALA A 128 1.27 -0.28 -4.38
C ALA A 128 0.82 1.11 -4.77
N LEU A 129 1.00 2.05 -3.85
CA LEU A 129 0.79 3.48 -4.07
C LEU A 129 2.04 4.26 -3.64
N PRO A 130 2.38 5.34 -4.35
CA PRO A 130 3.37 6.30 -3.89
C PRO A 130 3.13 6.72 -2.45
N TYR A 131 4.17 6.62 -1.62
CA TYR A 131 4.15 7.16 -0.27
C TYR A 131 4.58 8.63 -0.28
N ASN A 132 3.85 9.46 -1.02
CA ASN A 132 4.16 10.89 -1.19
C ASN A 132 3.39 11.77 -0.17
N ASN A 133 3.72 13.06 -0.14
CA ASN A 133 3.12 14.02 0.81
C ASN A 133 1.63 14.31 0.55
N GLU A 134 1.14 14.05 -0.67
CA GLU A 134 -0.28 14.22 -1.01
C GLU A 134 -1.16 13.18 -0.31
N VAL A 135 -0.71 11.91 -0.28
CA VAL A 135 -1.36 10.85 0.49
C VAL A 135 -1.25 11.10 2.00
N LYS A 136 -0.19 11.79 2.46
CA LYS A 136 -0.08 12.24 3.85
C LYS A 136 -1.11 13.32 4.22
N SER A 137 -1.57 14.16 3.29
CA SER A 137 -2.56 15.22 3.59
C SER A 137 -4.02 14.75 3.50
N SER A 138 -4.34 13.77 2.63
CA SER A 138 -5.70 13.28 2.40
C SER A 138 -6.33 12.51 3.59
N LEU A 139 -5.55 12.18 4.62
CA LEU A 139 -6.00 11.45 5.82
C LEU A 139 -5.88 12.29 7.10
N ALA A 140 -5.56 13.57 6.97
CA ALA A 140 -5.11 14.43 8.06
C ALA A 140 -5.89 15.73 8.05
N SER A 141 -7.14 15.71 8.52
CA SER A 141 -7.95 16.92 8.51
C SER A 141 -8.43 17.37 9.89
N ASP A 142 -7.97 16.76 10.99
CA ASP A 142 -8.30 17.28 12.33
C ASP A 142 -7.08 17.43 13.23
N HIS A 143 -6.37 18.55 13.05
CA HIS A 143 -5.42 19.07 14.04
C HIS A 143 -6.13 19.73 15.25
N LEU A 144 -7.45 19.62 15.36
CA LEU A 144 -8.25 20.25 16.40
C LEU A 144 -7.87 19.76 17.80
N PHE A 145 -7.63 18.45 17.96
CA PHE A 145 -7.20 17.87 19.24
C PHE A 145 -5.83 18.41 19.68
N LEU A 146 -4.91 18.58 18.74
CA LEU A 146 -3.59 19.15 18.99
C LEU A 146 -3.69 20.59 19.53
N TYR A 147 -4.50 21.44 18.88
CA TYR A 147 -4.73 22.80 19.35
C TYR A 147 -5.44 22.84 20.70
N PHE A 148 -6.33 21.89 20.97
CA PHE A 148 -6.99 21.74 22.27
C PHE A 148 -5.99 21.42 23.39
N VAL A 149 -5.07 20.46 23.18
CA VAL A 149 -4.04 20.12 24.18
C VAL A 149 -3.07 21.27 24.42
N ILE A 150 -2.65 21.97 23.37
CA ILE A 150 -1.80 23.17 23.50
C ILE A 150 -2.54 24.28 24.27
N GLY A 151 -3.81 24.51 23.96
CA GLY A 151 -4.66 25.49 24.63
C GLY A 151 -4.83 25.20 26.13
N LEU A 152 -5.12 23.95 26.51
CA LEU A 152 -5.17 23.54 27.91
C LEU A 152 -3.82 23.76 28.60
N PHE A 153 -2.72 23.40 27.95
CA PHE A 153 -1.40 23.58 28.54
C PHE A 153 -1.07 25.05 28.80
N VAL A 154 -1.36 25.95 27.87
CA VAL A 154 -1.17 27.40 28.06
C VAL A 154 -2.10 27.97 29.14
N LEU A 155 -3.29 27.39 29.31
CA LEU A 155 -4.29 27.86 30.28
C LEU A 155 -3.99 27.39 31.72
N PHE A 156 -3.27 26.28 31.89
CA PHE A 156 -2.93 25.68 33.18
C PHE A 156 -1.46 25.87 33.62
N LEU A 157 -0.70 26.72 32.92
CA LEU A 157 0.69 27.12 33.24
C LEU A 157 0.74 28.61 33.56
#